data_AF-A0AAD7EEJ8-F1
#
_entry.id   AF-A0AAD7EEJ8-F1
#
_cell.length_a   1.000
_cell.length_b   1.000
_cell.length_c   1.000
_cell.angle_alpha   90.00
_cell.angle_beta   90.00
_cell.angle_gamma   90.00
#
_symmetry.space_group_name_H-M   'P 1'
#
loop_
_entity.id
_entity.type
_entity.pdbx_description
1 polymer ?
#
loop_
_entity_poly.entity_id
_entity_poly.type
_entity_poly.pdbx_seq_one_letter_code
_entity_poly.pdbx_strand_id
1 'polypeptide(L)'
;AIASLNDFFYVGQAPEIDGEVLETMDMLLNRFHAHKQGIMAAKARKGKNGPIENWHIPKLEFLQSVVPAIQASGVPLQWSADVTEHAHITLIKDPASNTNNQNYEPQIVRHLDRKDKLRQFNLATAMSSAGVDFRQDYSDALARLQDDDDDGDGEPSRLVNSTSQLLDLIDPVVRLAGTGRKKVDYFRTSSLLAAGTFPEAPTPFRTFAAPDNSTAFHLNRDHVGRRLQLDAAAALFKIPDLLCALQTYLHRHQESSHLSWLEIGGRIPVANTHLPFDKIEVWHSVRIQSRSFHSQDNILEPETVNAAPPDSHWEMGRRDMVIVNQDLKYKWPKSGIEGHTICQLCMIFRVVPKDGRPAPPGTAGFLAYVQRFDIVPQRINKRNVICPEPAAGMYQLKRAGRVGGSQMGDIIPLDRLRVAVELTPCFGKTANPCLTKENSLDYSDDFWLSKWFNKELFWALSQGGKGTPE
;
A
#
# COMPACT_ATOMS: atom_id res chain seq x y z
N ALA A 1 3.99 5.63 27.62
CA ALA A 1 5.23 6.37 27.31
C ALA A 1 5.68 6.12 25.88
N ILE A 2 6.19 4.94 25.52
CA ILE A 2 6.73 4.65 24.17
C ILE A 2 5.68 4.87 23.08
N ALA A 3 4.47 4.32 23.24
CA ALA A 3 3.38 4.52 22.29
C ALA A 3 3.07 6.01 22.04
N SER A 4 2.98 6.81 23.11
CA SER A 4 2.72 8.26 23.02
C SER A 4 3.83 9.01 22.28
N LEU A 5 5.10 8.61 22.47
CA LEU A 5 6.22 9.22 21.78
C LEU A 5 6.24 8.85 20.29
N ASN A 6 5.91 7.60 19.95
CA ASN A 6 5.76 7.19 18.54
C ASN A 6 4.60 7.95 17.89
N ASP A 7 3.45 8.02 18.54
CA ASP A 7 2.30 8.78 18.05
C ASP A 7 2.66 10.24 17.82
N PHE A 8 3.44 10.87 18.71
CA PHE A 8 3.93 12.25 18.53
C PHE A 8 4.69 12.40 17.20
N PHE A 9 5.60 11.46 16.89
CA PHE A 9 6.36 11.50 15.64
C PHE A 9 5.49 11.33 14.40
N TYR A 10 4.45 10.49 14.47
CA TYR A 10 3.55 10.27 13.34
C TYR A 10 2.60 11.45 13.14
N VAL A 11 2.06 12.02 14.22
CA VAL A 11 1.21 13.21 14.18
C VAL A 11 1.99 14.43 13.68
N GLY A 12 3.23 14.63 14.13
CA GLY A 12 4.09 15.71 13.63
C GLY A 12 4.52 15.57 12.16
N GLN A 13 4.16 14.45 11.51
CA GLN A 13 4.37 14.20 10.08
C GLN A 13 3.06 14.22 9.28
N ALA A 14 1.97 14.75 9.85
CA ALA A 14 0.73 14.99 9.13
C ALA A 14 0.99 15.87 7.88
N PRO A 15 0.30 15.63 6.75
CA PRO A 15 0.40 16.49 5.57
C PRO A 15 0.01 17.95 5.86
N GLU A 16 -0.96 18.13 6.75
CA GLU A 16 -1.45 19.41 7.23
C GLU A 16 -1.40 19.42 8.77
N ILE A 17 -0.88 20.49 9.36
CA ILE A 17 -0.78 20.68 10.81
C ILE A 17 -1.61 21.90 11.18
N ASP A 18 -2.74 21.66 11.83
CA ASP A 18 -3.64 22.68 12.35
C ASP A 18 -3.57 22.77 13.89
N GLY A 19 -4.45 23.56 14.50
CA GLY A 19 -4.51 23.71 15.96
C GLY A 19 -4.82 22.40 16.69
N GLU A 20 -5.72 21.56 16.15
CA GLU A 20 -6.09 20.27 16.76
C GLU A 20 -4.91 19.29 16.74
N VAL A 21 -4.16 19.27 15.64
CA VAL A 21 -2.92 18.49 15.52
C VAL A 21 -1.89 18.95 16.56
N LEU A 22 -1.70 20.26 16.74
CA LEU A 22 -0.76 20.80 17.74
C LEU A 22 -1.18 20.46 19.17
N GLU A 23 -2.46 20.61 19.52
CA GLU A 23 -3.00 20.20 20.82
C GLU A 23 -2.79 18.69 21.06
N THR A 24 -2.99 17.88 20.02
CA THR A 24 -2.73 16.44 20.08
C THR A 24 -1.24 16.15 20.32
N MET A 25 -0.33 16.86 19.66
CA MET A 25 1.10 16.72 19.89
C MET A 25 1.49 17.06 21.32
N ASP A 26 1.01 18.18 21.88
CA ASP A 26 1.27 18.55 23.27
C ASP A 26 0.73 17.52 24.26
N MET A 27 -0.49 17.04 24.04
CA MET A 27 -1.11 15.98 24.84
C MET A 27 -0.28 14.68 24.82
N LEU A 28 0.23 14.28 23.66
CA LEU A 28 1.06 13.09 23.51
C LEU A 28 2.42 13.24 24.22
N LEU A 29 3.06 14.40 24.11
CA LEU A 29 4.33 14.68 24.79
C LEU A 29 4.16 14.73 26.32
N ASN A 30 3.08 15.36 26.81
CA ASN A 30 2.70 15.36 28.21
C ASN A 30 2.44 13.94 28.73
N ARG A 31 1.71 13.12 27.97
CA ARG A 31 1.49 11.71 28.30
C ARG A 31 2.80 10.92 28.33
N PHE A 32 3.74 11.20 27.43
CA PHE A 32 5.08 10.62 27.52
C PHE A 32 5.75 10.99 28.84
N HIS A 33 5.78 12.28 29.19
CA HIS A 33 6.42 12.76 30.43
C HIS A 33 5.76 12.23 31.71
N ALA A 34 4.44 12.09 31.74
CA ALA A 34 3.72 11.50 32.86
C ALA A 34 4.09 10.02 33.11
N HIS A 35 4.44 9.27 32.07
CA HIS A 35 4.69 7.83 32.16
C HIS A 35 6.16 7.42 32.02
N LYS A 36 7.08 8.33 31.66
CA LYS A 36 8.50 7.99 31.41
C LYS A 36 9.20 7.40 32.63
N GLN A 37 8.72 7.69 33.84
CA GLN A 37 9.27 7.12 35.07
C GLN A 37 9.11 5.59 35.16
N GLY A 38 8.08 5.01 34.52
CA GLY A 38 7.92 3.56 34.44
C GLY A 38 9.08 2.86 33.70
N ILE A 39 9.64 3.51 32.67
CA ILE A 39 10.81 3.01 31.93
C ILE A 39 12.04 2.97 32.85
N MET A 40 12.18 3.99 33.72
CA MET A 40 13.27 4.09 34.69
C MET A 40 13.15 3.03 35.77
N ALA A 41 11.95 2.87 36.35
CA ALA A 41 11.65 1.85 37.34
C ALA A 41 11.92 0.43 36.80
N ALA A 42 11.61 0.18 35.52
CA ALA A 42 11.91 -1.07 34.85
C ALA A 42 13.40 -1.26 34.49
N LYS A 43 14.27 -0.27 34.74
CA LYS A 43 15.68 -0.26 34.32
C LYS A 43 15.86 -0.56 32.82
N ALA A 44 14.87 -0.16 32.02
CA ALA A 44 14.80 -0.49 30.59
C ALA A 44 15.71 0.43 29.75
N ARG A 45 15.99 1.64 30.22
CA ARG A 45 17.02 2.52 29.62
C ARG A 45 18.40 2.00 30.00
N LYS A 46 19.10 1.34 29.08
CA LYS A 46 20.44 0.77 29.31
C LYS A 46 21.48 1.36 28.35
N GLY A 47 22.68 1.58 28.87
CA GLY A 47 23.89 1.82 28.09
C GLY A 47 24.86 0.65 28.22
N LYS A 48 26.08 0.82 27.70
CA LYS A 48 27.14 -0.20 27.80
C LYS A 48 27.46 -0.59 29.25
N ASN A 49 27.34 0.36 30.19
CA ASN A 49 27.70 0.20 31.59
C ASN A 49 26.48 -0.08 32.50
N GLY A 50 25.36 -0.55 31.94
CA GLY A 50 24.14 -0.85 32.69
C GLY A 50 23.04 0.20 32.58
N PRO A 51 22.06 0.21 33.50
CA PRO A 51 20.93 1.14 33.47
C PRO A 51 21.38 2.60 33.58
N ILE A 52 20.75 3.50 32.82
CA ILE A 52 21.03 4.93 32.87
C ILE A 52 19.85 5.64 33.56
N GLU A 53 20.14 6.39 34.63
CA GLU A 53 19.13 6.92 35.56
C GLU A 53 18.63 8.35 35.25
N ASN A 54 19.07 8.94 34.14
CA ASN A 54 18.64 10.27 33.69
C ASN A 54 17.82 10.23 32.39
N TRP A 55 17.40 11.40 31.89
CA TRP A 55 16.76 11.58 30.57
C TRP A 55 17.50 12.62 29.72
N HIS A 56 18.84 12.73 29.87
CA HIS A 56 19.66 13.69 29.12
C HIS A 56 19.82 13.23 27.67
N ILE A 57 18.75 13.34 26.90
CA ILE A 57 18.68 13.02 25.48
C ILE A 57 18.34 14.33 24.77
N PRO A 58 19.32 15.03 24.16
CA PRO A 58 19.09 16.33 23.55
C PRO A 58 17.94 16.33 22.53
N LYS A 59 17.79 15.24 21.77
CA LYS A 59 16.67 15.07 20.82
C LYS A 59 15.29 15.03 21.48
N LEU A 60 15.22 14.59 22.74
CA LEU A 60 13.97 14.51 23.50
C LEU A 60 13.62 15.85 24.15
N GLU A 61 14.62 16.58 24.63
CA GLU A 61 14.48 17.97 25.07
C GLU A 61 14.01 18.86 23.90
N PHE A 62 14.59 18.67 22.71
CA PHE A 62 14.18 19.36 21.49
C PHE A 62 12.68 19.22 21.18
N LEU A 63 12.05 18.08 21.49
CA LEU A 63 10.62 17.86 21.21
C LEU A 63 9.71 18.88 21.93
N GLN A 64 10.15 19.42 23.07
CA GLN A 64 9.41 20.46 23.81
C GLN A 64 9.32 21.78 23.04
N SER A 65 10.25 22.02 22.12
CA SER A 65 10.27 23.23 21.29
C SER A 65 9.48 23.10 20.00
N VAL A 66 9.06 21.89 19.60
CA VAL A 66 8.46 21.64 18.28
C VAL A 66 7.12 22.36 18.11
N VAL A 67 6.19 22.21 19.06
CA VAL A 67 4.87 22.87 18.97
C VAL A 67 4.99 24.40 19.03
N PRO A 68 5.73 25.00 20.00
CA PRO A 68 5.96 26.44 20.01
C PRO A 68 6.64 26.96 18.72
N ALA A 69 7.59 26.21 18.16
CA ALA A 69 8.25 26.58 16.92
C ALA A 69 7.29 26.57 15.72
N ILE A 70 6.41 25.57 15.62
CA ILE A 70 5.38 25.53 14.57
C ILE A 70 4.46 26.75 14.68
N GLN A 71 4.02 27.08 15.89
CA GLN A 71 3.15 28.24 16.13
C GLN A 71 3.83 29.57 15.78
N ALA A 72 5.12 29.70 16.10
CA ALA A 72 5.87 30.94 15.89
C ALA A 72 6.40 31.12 14.46
N SER A 73 6.73 30.04 13.76
CA SER A 73 7.52 30.06 12.52
C SER A 73 6.99 29.17 11.40
N GLY A 74 5.83 28.55 11.59
CA GLY A 74 5.24 27.61 10.63
C GLY A 74 5.87 26.22 10.69
N VAL A 75 5.35 25.30 9.86
CA VAL A 75 5.75 23.88 9.88
C VAL A 75 7.23 23.71 9.50
N PRO A 76 8.05 22.99 10.30
CA PRO A 76 9.49 22.80 10.08
C PRO A 76 9.87 22.28 8.69
N LEU A 77 8.97 21.57 8.00
CA LEU A 77 9.23 21.06 6.65
C LEU A 77 9.60 22.18 5.66
N GLN A 78 9.04 23.38 5.83
CA GLN A 78 9.38 24.55 5.01
C GLN A 78 10.84 25.00 5.19
N TRP A 79 11.46 24.62 6.30
CA TRP A 79 12.84 24.90 6.66
C TRP A 79 13.74 23.67 6.49
N SER A 80 13.23 22.57 5.90
CA SER A 80 14.02 21.36 5.71
C SER A 80 15.18 21.64 4.74
N ALA A 81 16.38 21.24 5.17
CA ALA A 81 17.55 21.22 4.31
C ALA A 81 17.54 20.05 3.33
N ASP A 82 16.54 19.16 3.34
CA ASP A 82 16.50 18.00 2.44
C ASP A 82 16.56 18.41 0.96
N VAL A 83 15.89 19.49 0.58
CA VAL A 83 15.90 20.01 -0.80
C VAL A 83 17.30 20.54 -1.15
N THR A 84 17.93 21.27 -0.23
CA THR A 84 19.27 21.82 -0.45
C THR A 84 20.35 20.75 -0.40
N GLU A 85 20.19 19.71 0.43
CA GLU A 85 21.05 18.54 0.48
C GLU A 85 20.92 17.69 -0.78
N HIS A 86 19.69 17.45 -1.27
CA HIS A 86 19.46 16.76 -2.53
C HIS A 86 20.05 17.55 -3.71
N ALA A 87 19.91 18.87 -3.71
CA ALA A 87 20.57 19.74 -4.67
C ALA A 87 22.11 19.66 -4.54
N HIS A 88 22.66 19.63 -3.33
CA HIS A 88 24.10 19.48 -3.11
C HIS A 88 24.62 18.13 -3.61
N ILE A 89 23.86 17.03 -3.46
CA ILE A 89 24.20 15.73 -4.04
C ILE A 89 24.23 15.84 -5.57
N THR A 90 23.11 16.23 -6.17
CA THR A 90 22.89 16.17 -7.63
C THR A 90 23.67 17.22 -8.42
N LEU A 91 23.92 18.40 -7.84
CA LEU A 91 24.57 19.53 -8.52
C LEU A 91 26.05 19.66 -8.18
N ILE A 92 26.51 19.12 -7.04
CA ILE A 92 27.91 19.25 -6.60
C ILE A 92 28.60 17.88 -6.46
N LYS A 93 28.11 16.98 -5.60
CA LYS A 93 28.80 15.70 -5.32
C LYS A 93 28.88 14.78 -6.55
N ASP A 94 27.76 14.59 -7.25
CA ASP A 94 27.71 13.72 -8.43
C ASP A 94 28.62 14.25 -9.56
N PRO A 95 28.55 15.54 -9.96
CA PRO A 95 29.50 16.09 -10.93
C PRO A 95 30.96 16.01 -10.46
N ALA A 96 31.24 16.34 -9.19
CA ALA A 96 32.59 16.33 -8.63
C ALA A 96 33.23 14.93 -8.67
N SER A 97 32.47 13.88 -8.37
CA SER A 97 32.96 12.49 -8.41
C SER A 97 33.40 12.01 -9.80
N ASN A 98 32.95 12.69 -10.86
CA ASN A 98 33.32 12.42 -12.25
C ASN A 98 34.44 13.35 -12.76
N THR A 99 35.05 14.14 -11.89
CA THR A 99 36.18 15.04 -12.22
C THR A 99 37.53 14.39 -11.92
N ASN A 100 38.61 15.01 -12.37
CA ASN A 100 39.98 14.57 -12.08
C ASN A 100 40.51 15.03 -10.70
N ASN A 101 39.62 15.43 -9.79
CA ASN A 101 39.95 15.93 -8.45
C ASN A 101 40.82 17.21 -8.40
N GLN A 102 40.87 17.99 -9.47
CA GLN A 102 41.54 19.30 -9.53
C GLN A 102 40.58 20.36 -10.05
N ASN A 103 40.69 21.62 -9.60
CA ASN A 103 39.87 22.74 -10.09
C ASN A 103 38.37 22.37 -10.23
N TYR A 104 37.78 21.89 -9.13
CA TYR A 104 36.44 21.31 -9.11
C TYR A 104 35.38 22.25 -9.69
N GLU A 105 35.41 23.53 -9.32
CA GLU A 105 34.37 24.51 -9.68
C GLU A 105 34.19 24.65 -11.21
N PRO A 106 35.23 24.97 -12.02
CA PRO A 106 35.08 24.99 -13.48
C PRO A 106 34.61 23.67 -14.10
N GLN A 107 35.01 22.53 -13.52
CA GLN A 107 34.65 21.21 -14.05
C GLN A 107 33.20 20.85 -13.74
N ILE A 108 32.72 21.16 -12.54
CA ILE A 108 31.32 21.01 -12.14
C ILE A 108 30.44 21.89 -13.04
N VAL A 109 30.79 23.18 -13.20
CA VAL A 109 30.05 24.10 -14.07
C VAL A 109 29.99 23.57 -15.50
N ARG A 110 31.11 23.12 -16.06
CA ARG A 110 31.15 22.54 -17.41
C ARG A 110 30.33 21.25 -17.54
N HIS A 111 30.34 20.41 -16.50
CA HIS A 111 29.52 19.19 -16.48
C HIS A 111 28.03 19.53 -16.49
N LEU A 112 27.60 20.46 -15.63
CA LEU A 112 26.22 20.92 -15.55
C LEU A 112 25.77 21.58 -16.85
N ASP A 113 26.59 22.45 -17.44
CA ASP A 113 26.32 23.09 -18.74
C ASP A 113 26.13 22.05 -19.86
N ARG A 114 27.00 21.04 -19.94
CA ARG A 114 26.85 19.95 -20.91
C ARG A 114 25.58 19.14 -20.68
N LYS A 115 25.27 18.82 -19.42
CA LYS A 115 24.07 18.06 -19.06
C LYS A 115 22.80 18.83 -19.42
N ASP A 116 22.76 20.14 -19.18
CA ASP A 116 21.62 20.97 -19.54
C ASP A 116 21.48 21.15 -21.06
N LYS A 117 22.59 21.38 -21.78
CA LYS A 117 22.57 21.43 -23.26
C LYS A 117 22.07 20.14 -23.89
N LEU A 118 22.53 18.98 -23.39
CA LEU A 118 22.04 17.67 -23.85
C LEU A 118 20.54 17.51 -23.56
N ARG A 119 20.08 17.96 -22.39
CA ARG A 119 18.65 17.93 -22.02
C ARG A 119 17.81 18.82 -22.94
N GLN A 120 18.24 20.06 -23.18
CA GLN A 120 17.57 21.00 -24.08
C GLN A 120 17.53 20.47 -25.51
N PHE A 121 18.64 19.90 -26.00
CA PHE A 121 18.70 19.29 -27.32
C PHE A 121 17.71 18.12 -27.44
N ASN A 122 17.71 17.21 -26.46
CA ASN A 122 16.77 16.08 -26.43
C ASN A 122 15.31 16.54 -26.38
N LEU A 123 14.99 17.59 -25.63
CA LEU A 123 13.66 18.18 -25.58
C LEU A 123 13.26 18.74 -26.95
N ALA A 124 14.11 19.56 -27.55
CA ALA A 124 13.85 20.16 -28.86
C ALA A 124 13.63 19.10 -29.95
N THR A 125 14.48 18.06 -29.98
CA THR A 125 14.32 16.96 -30.94
C THR A 125 13.05 16.15 -30.68
N ALA A 126 12.70 15.88 -29.42
CA ALA A 126 11.49 15.12 -29.09
C ALA A 126 10.21 15.89 -29.44
N MET A 127 10.21 17.22 -29.25
CA MET A 127 9.12 18.10 -29.65
C MET A 127 8.96 18.18 -31.17
N SER A 128 10.09 18.31 -31.88
CA SER A 128 10.10 18.29 -33.35
C SER A 128 9.54 16.99 -33.91
N SER A 129 9.93 15.84 -33.34
CA SER A 129 9.41 14.52 -33.75
C SER A 129 7.92 14.34 -33.43
N ALA A 130 7.42 14.98 -32.38
CA ALA A 130 6.02 14.94 -31.99
C ALA A 130 5.13 15.96 -32.75
N GLY A 131 5.70 16.74 -33.67
CA GLY A 131 4.98 17.77 -34.42
C GLY A 131 4.50 18.95 -33.56
N VAL A 132 5.20 19.24 -32.45
CA VAL A 132 4.87 20.36 -31.56
C VAL A 132 5.69 21.58 -31.95
N ASP A 133 5.03 22.65 -32.40
CA ASP A 133 5.66 23.94 -32.71
C ASP A 133 5.06 25.08 -31.90
N PHE A 134 5.84 25.63 -30.95
CA PHE A 134 5.44 26.79 -30.15
C PHE A 134 5.67 28.14 -30.85
N ARG A 135 6.20 28.14 -32.09
CA ARG A 135 6.39 29.35 -32.88
C ARG A 135 5.14 29.77 -33.65
N GLN A 136 4.13 28.90 -33.76
CA GLN A 136 2.85 29.28 -34.34
C GLN A 136 2.14 30.20 -33.34
N ASP A 137 2.02 31.48 -33.71
CA ASP A 137 1.23 32.43 -32.95
C ASP A 137 -0.20 31.91 -32.79
N TYR A 138 -0.79 32.10 -31.61
CA TYR A 138 -2.21 31.78 -31.33
C TYR A 138 -3.16 32.37 -32.40
N SER A 139 -2.75 33.45 -33.05
CA SER A 139 -3.45 34.11 -34.14
C SER A 139 -3.44 33.31 -35.46
N ASP A 140 -2.33 32.64 -35.78
CA ASP A 140 -2.12 31.95 -37.07
C ASP A 140 -2.85 30.59 -37.11
N ALA A 141 -2.89 29.89 -35.98
CA ALA A 141 -3.62 28.63 -35.84
C ALA A 141 -5.16 28.82 -35.87
N LEU A 142 -5.67 29.96 -35.38
CA LEU A 142 -7.09 30.30 -35.43
C LEU A 142 -7.54 30.75 -36.83
N ALA A 143 -6.65 31.39 -37.59
CA ALA A 143 -6.89 31.77 -38.98
C ALA A 143 -6.98 30.53 -39.89
N ARG A 144 -6.11 29.52 -39.70
CA ARG A 144 -6.16 28.25 -40.45
C ARG A 144 -7.38 27.37 -40.14
N LEU A 145 -8.12 27.62 -39.06
CA LEU A 145 -9.41 26.98 -38.79
C LEU A 145 -10.59 27.68 -39.49
N GLN A 146 -10.35 28.83 -40.14
CA GLN A 146 -11.36 29.63 -40.84
C GLN A 146 -11.19 29.67 -42.36
N ASP A 147 -10.03 29.26 -42.87
CA ASP A 147 -9.79 29.08 -44.31
C ASP A 147 -10.04 27.61 -44.69
N ASP A 148 -11.13 27.36 -45.41
CA ASP A 148 -11.51 26.03 -45.95
C ASP A 148 -10.69 25.61 -47.19
N ASP A 149 -9.67 26.38 -47.58
CA ASP A 149 -8.88 26.18 -48.81
C ASP A 149 -7.36 26.28 -48.53
N ASP A 150 -6.71 25.23 -48.02
CA ASP A 150 -5.25 25.09 -48.11
C ASP A 150 -4.82 23.63 -48.35
N ASP A 151 -4.46 23.35 -49.61
CA ASP A 151 -3.83 22.11 -50.10
C ASP A 151 -2.33 22.04 -49.70
N GLY A 152 -2.02 22.27 -48.43
CA GLY A 152 -0.67 22.20 -47.87
C GLY A 152 -0.39 20.84 -47.24
N ASP A 153 0.53 20.06 -47.83
CA ASP A 153 1.07 18.77 -47.31
C ASP A 153 1.92 18.90 -46.01
N GLY A 154 1.52 19.78 -45.09
CA GLY A 154 2.11 19.92 -43.76
C GLY A 154 1.21 19.33 -42.69
N GLU A 155 1.64 18.27 -42.01
CA GLU A 155 0.97 17.77 -40.79
C GLU A 155 0.69 18.95 -39.83
N PRO A 156 -0.56 19.18 -39.42
CA PRO A 156 -0.92 20.34 -38.62
C PRO A 156 -0.16 20.31 -37.29
N SER A 157 0.52 21.42 -36.96
CA SER A 157 1.25 21.52 -35.69
C SER A 157 0.27 21.33 -34.53
N ARG A 158 0.64 20.45 -33.59
CA ARG A 158 -0.23 20.13 -32.46
C ARG A 158 -0.09 21.20 -31.39
N LEU A 159 -1.17 21.93 -31.13
CA LEU A 159 -1.22 22.92 -30.06
C LEU A 159 -1.18 22.20 -28.69
N VAL A 160 -0.23 22.57 -27.84
CA VAL A 160 -0.05 21.99 -26.50
C VAL A 160 -0.18 23.09 -25.45
N ASN A 161 -1.19 22.97 -24.57
CA ASN A 161 -1.54 24.03 -23.62
C ASN A 161 -1.06 23.76 -22.19
N SER A 162 -0.49 22.58 -21.93
CA SER A 162 0.05 22.24 -20.61
C SER A 162 1.33 21.40 -20.71
N THR A 163 2.18 21.50 -19.69
CA THR A 163 3.39 20.68 -19.55
C THR A 163 3.07 19.19 -19.49
N SER A 164 1.92 18.80 -18.92
CA SER A 164 1.50 17.39 -18.85
C SER A 164 1.14 16.84 -20.22
N GLN A 165 0.40 17.60 -21.03
CA GLN A 165 0.09 17.24 -22.41
C GLN A 165 1.37 17.13 -23.25
N LEU A 166 2.31 18.06 -23.06
CA LEU A 166 3.61 18.02 -23.75
C LEU A 166 4.38 16.73 -23.42
N LEU A 167 4.51 16.41 -22.13
CA LEU A 167 5.22 15.23 -21.65
C LEU A 167 4.54 13.90 -22.01
N ASP A 168 3.25 13.90 -22.31
CA ASP A 168 2.52 12.73 -22.83
C ASP A 168 2.71 12.55 -24.34
N LEU A 169 2.98 13.63 -25.08
CA LEU A 169 3.15 13.63 -26.54
C LEU A 169 4.59 13.35 -27.00
N ILE A 170 5.59 13.74 -26.20
CA ILE A 170 7.00 13.59 -26.57
C ILE A 170 7.63 12.32 -25.98
N ASP A 171 8.53 11.68 -26.75
CA ASP A 171 9.34 10.54 -26.29
C ASP A 171 10.84 10.88 -26.32
N PRO A 172 11.38 11.53 -25.28
CA PRO A 172 12.76 11.96 -25.28
C PRO A 172 13.71 10.83 -24.87
N VAL A 173 14.88 10.78 -25.53
CA VAL A 173 15.94 9.79 -25.26
C VAL A 173 16.44 9.85 -23.81
N VAL A 174 16.35 11.03 -23.18
CA VAL A 174 16.68 11.25 -21.77
C VAL A 174 15.49 11.90 -21.07
N ARG A 175 15.19 11.47 -19.85
CA ARG A 175 14.09 12.05 -19.04
C ARG A 175 14.31 13.56 -18.85
N LEU A 176 13.35 14.35 -19.32
CA LEU A 176 13.44 15.82 -19.35
C LEU A 176 12.99 16.48 -18.04
N ALA A 177 12.03 15.85 -17.35
CA ALA A 177 11.70 16.15 -15.97
C ALA A 177 12.63 15.35 -15.03
N GLY A 178 13.08 15.98 -13.95
CA GLY A 178 13.72 15.27 -12.82
C GLY A 178 12.82 14.10 -12.41
N THR A 179 13.42 12.98 -11.99
CA THR A 179 12.88 11.62 -11.78
C THR A 179 11.37 11.45 -11.49
N GLY A 180 10.50 11.97 -12.35
CA GLY A 180 9.10 11.63 -12.41
C GLY A 180 9.08 10.35 -13.20
N ARG A 181 9.35 9.21 -12.56
CA ARG A 181 8.66 8.00 -13.03
C ARG A 181 7.20 8.44 -13.15
N LYS A 182 6.59 8.36 -14.35
CA LYS A 182 5.13 8.47 -14.45
C LYS A 182 4.61 7.58 -13.33
N LYS A 183 3.97 8.19 -12.33
CA LYS A 183 3.53 7.46 -11.16
C LYS A 183 2.64 6.35 -11.70
N VAL A 184 3.01 5.11 -11.41
CA VAL A 184 2.22 3.97 -11.89
C VAL A 184 0.81 4.20 -11.36
N ASP A 185 -0.18 4.17 -12.23
CA ASP A 185 -1.57 4.44 -11.87
C ASP A 185 -2.43 3.27 -12.34
N TYR A 186 -2.60 2.30 -11.44
CA TYR A 186 -3.45 1.15 -11.68
C TYR A 186 -4.94 1.50 -11.65
N PHE A 187 -5.34 2.59 -11.00
CA PHE A 187 -6.71 3.07 -11.06
C PHE A 187 -7.06 3.55 -12.47
N ARG A 188 -6.25 4.45 -13.04
CA ARG A 188 -6.43 4.93 -14.43
C ARG A 188 -6.36 3.78 -15.42
N THR A 189 -5.39 2.88 -15.26
CA THR A 189 -5.27 1.70 -16.14
C THR A 189 -6.52 0.81 -16.06
N SER A 190 -7.03 0.55 -14.85
CA SER A 190 -8.27 -0.19 -14.64
C SER A 190 -9.47 0.49 -15.31
N SER A 191 -9.60 1.81 -15.16
CA SER A 191 -10.69 2.57 -15.79
C SER A 191 -10.66 2.50 -17.32
N LEU A 192 -9.47 2.61 -17.94
CA LEU A 192 -9.31 2.48 -19.38
C LEU A 192 -9.65 1.06 -19.88
N LEU A 193 -9.26 0.03 -19.13
CA LEU A 193 -9.61 -1.35 -19.46
C LEU A 193 -11.13 -1.58 -19.35
N ALA A 194 -11.76 -1.09 -18.29
CA ALA A 194 -13.21 -1.17 -18.10
C ALA A 194 -14.00 -0.38 -19.17
N ALA A 195 -13.44 0.73 -19.66
CA ALA A 195 -14.01 1.54 -20.75
C ALA A 195 -13.83 0.92 -22.14
N GLY A 196 -13.16 -0.23 -22.28
CA GLY A 196 -12.93 -0.88 -23.56
C GLY A 196 -11.91 -0.18 -24.45
N THR A 197 -11.07 0.69 -23.90
CA THR A 197 -9.99 1.38 -24.65
C THR A 197 -9.01 0.39 -25.29
N PHE A 198 -8.87 -0.80 -24.69
CA PHE A 198 -8.03 -1.89 -25.18
C PHE A 198 -8.88 -3.14 -25.46
N PRO A 199 -9.52 -3.25 -26.63
CA PRO A 199 -10.45 -4.35 -26.94
C PRO A 199 -9.75 -5.73 -27.01
N GLU A 200 -8.46 -5.76 -27.31
CA GLU A 200 -7.66 -6.99 -27.38
C GLU A 200 -7.09 -7.42 -26.01
N ALA A 201 -7.36 -6.67 -24.94
CA ALA A 201 -6.81 -6.99 -23.63
C ALA A 201 -7.38 -8.31 -23.10
N PRO A 202 -6.53 -9.25 -22.62
CA PRO A 202 -6.98 -10.57 -22.19
C PRO A 202 -7.83 -10.47 -20.92
N THR A 203 -8.94 -11.22 -20.89
CA THR A 203 -9.85 -11.30 -19.74
C THR A 203 -9.63 -12.57 -18.89
N PRO A 204 -9.78 -12.48 -17.56
CA PRO A 204 -10.04 -11.27 -16.78
C PRO A 204 -8.84 -10.32 -16.82
N PHE A 205 -9.12 -9.02 -16.74
CA PHE A 205 -8.07 -8.01 -16.72
C PHE A 205 -7.17 -8.21 -15.51
N ARG A 206 -5.87 -8.19 -15.74
CA ARG A 206 -4.87 -8.31 -14.66
C ARG A 206 -4.71 -7.03 -13.85
N THR A 207 -5.14 -5.90 -14.42
CA THR A 207 -5.27 -4.64 -13.70
C THR A 207 -6.74 -4.32 -13.56
N PHE A 208 -7.17 -4.19 -12.31
CA PHE A 208 -8.55 -3.87 -11.96
C PHE A 208 -8.58 -3.12 -10.63
N ALA A 209 -9.69 -2.48 -10.29
CA ALA A 209 -9.90 -1.81 -9.02
C ALA A 209 -11.06 -2.47 -8.25
N ALA A 210 -11.02 -2.35 -6.93
CA ALA A 210 -12.15 -2.69 -6.09
C ALA A 210 -13.39 -1.86 -6.49
N PRO A 211 -14.62 -2.37 -6.30
CA PRO A 211 -15.84 -1.66 -6.70
C PRO A 211 -16.01 -0.27 -6.07
N ASP A 212 -15.43 -0.06 -4.88
CA ASP A 212 -15.42 1.23 -4.18
C ASP A 212 -14.26 2.16 -4.57
N ASN A 213 -13.46 1.77 -5.56
CA ASN A 213 -12.30 2.51 -6.06
C ASN A 213 -11.26 2.85 -4.97
N SER A 214 -11.25 2.09 -3.86
CA SER A 214 -10.35 2.32 -2.72
C SER A 214 -8.96 1.70 -2.93
N THR A 215 -8.90 0.57 -3.62
CA THR A 215 -7.68 -0.20 -3.89
C THR A 215 -7.68 -0.70 -5.34
N ALA A 216 -6.55 -0.51 -6.03
CA ALA A 216 -6.28 -1.07 -7.34
C ALA A 216 -5.28 -2.22 -7.26
N PHE A 217 -5.36 -3.13 -8.22
CA PHE A 217 -4.62 -4.37 -8.27
C PHE A 217 -3.89 -4.51 -9.59
N HIS A 218 -2.72 -5.14 -9.58
CA HIS A 218 -2.01 -5.58 -10.78
C HIS A 218 -1.33 -6.92 -10.56
N LEU A 219 -1.71 -7.92 -11.37
CA LEU A 219 -1.07 -9.23 -11.40
C LEU A 219 -0.08 -9.35 -12.56
N ASN A 220 0.98 -10.13 -12.31
CA ASN A 220 1.91 -10.54 -13.37
C ASN A 220 1.17 -11.28 -14.48
N ARG A 221 1.67 -11.13 -15.72
CA ARG A 221 1.08 -11.76 -16.91
C ARG A 221 0.94 -13.27 -16.76
N ASP A 222 2.03 -13.90 -16.37
CA ASP A 222 2.13 -15.35 -16.36
C ASP A 222 1.92 -15.85 -14.93
N HIS A 223 0.99 -16.80 -14.77
CA HIS A 223 0.87 -17.61 -13.56
C HIS A 223 2.17 -18.39 -13.30
N VAL A 224 2.35 -18.85 -12.07
CA VAL A 224 3.54 -19.62 -11.71
C VAL A 224 3.40 -21.06 -12.19
N GLY A 225 4.34 -21.48 -13.03
CA GLY A 225 4.44 -22.87 -13.48
C GLY A 225 3.28 -23.30 -14.37
N ARG A 226 2.78 -24.51 -14.14
CA ARG A 226 1.68 -25.12 -14.88
C ARG A 226 0.38 -25.02 -14.07
N ARG A 227 -0.76 -25.08 -14.77
CA ARG A 227 -2.08 -25.28 -14.14
C ARG A 227 -2.05 -26.42 -13.14
N LEU A 228 -2.49 -26.16 -11.92
CA LEU A 228 -2.46 -27.11 -10.81
C LEU A 228 -3.82 -27.77 -10.64
N GLN A 229 -3.80 -29.08 -10.36
CA GLN A 229 -4.97 -29.79 -9.82
C GLN A 229 -5.27 -29.27 -8.40
N LEU A 230 -6.54 -29.25 -8.00
CA LEU A 230 -6.94 -28.74 -6.68
C LEU A 230 -6.21 -29.44 -5.52
N ASP A 231 -6.08 -30.77 -5.57
CA ASP A 231 -5.38 -31.52 -4.52
C ASP A 231 -3.88 -31.22 -4.50
N ALA A 232 -3.28 -31.01 -5.67
CA ALA A 232 -1.87 -30.62 -5.78
C ALA A 232 -1.63 -29.21 -5.23
N ALA A 233 -2.56 -28.27 -5.49
CA ALA A 233 -2.50 -26.93 -4.91
C ALA A 233 -2.70 -26.95 -3.40
N ALA A 234 -3.68 -27.71 -2.89
CA ALA A 234 -3.91 -27.90 -1.46
C ALA A 234 -2.64 -28.43 -0.76
N ALA A 235 -1.97 -29.42 -1.36
CA ALA A 235 -0.71 -29.96 -0.84
C ALA A 235 0.44 -28.93 -0.89
N LEU A 236 0.65 -28.28 -2.04
CA LEU A 236 1.74 -27.32 -2.24
C LEU A 236 1.65 -26.12 -1.28
N PHE A 237 0.45 -25.58 -1.09
CA PHE A 237 0.23 -24.43 -0.21
C PHE A 237 -0.04 -24.83 1.25
N LYS A 238 -0.04 -26.13 1.59
CA LYS A 238 -0.41 -26.64 2.92
C LYS A 238 -1.81 -26.15 3.36
N ILE A 239 -2.80 -26.19 2.45
CA ILE A 239 -4.19 -25.77 2.67
C ILE A 239 -5.12 -26.99 2.52
N PRO A 240 -5.27 -27.83 3.56
CA PRO A 240 -5.98 -29.10 3.44
C PRO A 240 -7.49 -28.95 3.22
N ASP A 241 -8.08 -27.80 3.54
CA ASP A 241 -9.51 -27.54 3.36
C ASP A 241 -9.85 -26.70 2.13
N LEU A 242 -8.90 -26.53 1.19
CA LEU A 242 -9.09 -25.73 -0.03
C LEU A 242 -10.36 -26.12 -0.80
N LEU A 243 -10.60 -27.42 -0.99
CA LEU A 243 -11.76 -27.94 -1.71
C LEU A 243 -13.08 -27.59 -1.01
N CYS A 244 -13.13 -27.77 0.31
CA CYS A 244 -14.30 -27.45 1.12
C CYS A 244 -14.59 -25.94 1.12
N ALA A 245 -13.55 -25.11 1.18
CA ALA A 245 -13.68 -23.65 1.10
C ALA A 245 -14.21 -23.20 -0.27
N LEU A 246 -13.76 -23.81 -1.38
CA LEU A 246 -14.30 -23.55 -2.71
C LEU A 246 -15.77 -23.94 -2.87
N GLN A 247 -16.18 -25.11 -2.34
CA GLN A 247 -17.58 -25.52 -2.34
C GLN A 247 -18.46 -24.54 -1.57
N THR A 248 -18.01 -24.13 -0.38
CA THR A 248 -18.71 -23.16 0.46
C THR A 248 -18.83 -21.81 -0.25
N TYR A 249 -17.75 -21.34 -0.88
CA TYR A 249 -17.73 -20.09 -1.64
C TYR A 249 -18.74 -20.08 -2.80
N LEU A 250 -18.74 -21.14 -3.62
CA LEU A 250 -19.69 -21.26 -4.74
C LEU A 250 -21.13 -21.32 -4.27
N HIS A 251 -21.40 -22.04 -3.17
CA HIS A 251 -22.74 -22.13 -2.60
C HIS A 251 -23.26 -20.77 -2.13
N ARG A 252 -22.43 -20.00 -1.38
CA ARG A 252 -22.78 -18.63 -0.96
C ARG A 252 -23.07 -17.69 -2.14
N HIS A 253 -22.34 -17.85 -3.24
CA HIS A 253 -22.55 -17.03 -4.43
C HIS A 253 -23.87 -17.35 -5.14
N GLN A 254 -24.42 -18.57 -4.99
CA GLN A 254 -25.71 -18.94 -5.59
C GLN A 254 -26.90 -18.36 -4.82
N GLU A 255 -26.80 -18.25 -3.49
CA GLU A 255 -27.91 -17.81 -2.64
C GLU A 255 -28.20 -16.30 -2.69
N SER A 256 -27.34 -15.50 -3.34
CA SER A 256 -27.50 -14.07 -3.69
C SER A 256 -27.74 -13.08 -2.54
N SER A 257 -28.19 -13.51 -1.37
CA SER A 257 -28.61 -12.68 -0.23
C SER A 257 -27.47 -12.09 0.62
N HIS A 258 -26.23 -12.54 0.41
CA HIS A 258 -25.08 -12.17 1.25
C HIS A 258 -23.89 -11.55 0.51
N LEU A 259 -24.04 -11.05 -0.73
CA LEU A 259 -22.89 -10.50 -1.47
C LEU A 259 -22.30 -9.22 -0.82
N SER A 260 -23.05 -8.49 0.01
CA SER A 260 -22.53 -7.31 0.73
C SER A 260 -21.60 -7.69 1.88
N TRP A 261 -21.94 -8.74 2.63
CA TRP A 261 -21.23 -9.22 3.81
C TRP A 261 -20.45 -10.51 3.52
N LEU A 262 -19.14 -10.47 3.75
CA LEU A 262 -18.24 -11.59 3.56
C LEU A 262 -17.86 -12.22 4.90
N GLU A 263 -18.54 -13.31 5.23
CA GLU A 263 -18.13 -14.16 6.34
C GLU A 263 -16.88 -14.98 5.96
N ILE A 264 -15.79 -14.83 6.72
CA ILE A 264 -14.54 -15.57 6.51
C ILE A 264 -14.42 -16.63 7.59
N GLY A 265 -14.41 -17.90 7.20
CA GLY A 265 -14.18 -19.04 8.09
C GLY A 265 -15.44 -19.75 8.57
N GLY A 266 -16.63 -19.23 8.24
CA GLY A 266 -17.89 -19.94 8.41
C GLY A 266 -17.93 -21.18 7.50
N ARG A 267 -18.49 -22.30 7.98
CA ARG A 267 -18.70 -23.49 7.14
C ARG A 267 -20.17 -23.76 6.99
N ILE A 268 -20.61 -23.90 5.75
CA ILE A 268 -21.93 -24.45 5.45
C ILE A 268 -21.72 -25.95 5.21
N PRO A 269 -22.50 -26.85 5.82
CA PRO A 269 -22.48 -28.26 5.48
C PRO A 269 -23.00 -28.43 4.05
N VAL A 270 -22.11 -28.30 3.05
CA VAL A 270 -22.47 -28.54 1.65
C VAL A 270 -22.37 -30.04 1.42
N ALA A 271 -23.45 -30.67 0.94
CA ALA A 271 -23.39 -32.06 0.47
C ALA A 271 -22.27 -32.19 -0.56
N ASN A 272 -21.49 -33.27 -0.50
CA ASN A 272 -20.34 -33.56 -1.37
C ASN A 272 -20.72 -33.44 -2.86
N THR A 273 -20.66 -32.21 -3.38
CA THR A 273 -20.99 -31.86 -4.75
C THR A 273 -19.67 -31.65 -5.46
N HIS A 274 -19.50 -32.35 -6.58
CA HIS A 274 -18.31 -32.20 -7.40
C HIS A 274 -18.20 -30.75 -7.88
N LEU A 275 -17.01 -30.17 -7.75
CA LEU A 275 -16.73 -28.85 -8.31
C LEU A 275 -16.83 -28.91 -9.85
N PRO A 276 -17.36 -27.86 -10.49
CA PRO A 276 -17.47 -27.80 -11.96
C PRO A 276 -16.11 -27.68 -12.68
N PHE A 277 -15.01 -27.57 -11.93
CA PHE A 277 -13.61 -27.48 -12.37
C PHE A 277 -12.71 -28.30 -11.45
N ASP A 278 -11.53 -28.66 -11.95
CA ASP A 278 -10.49 -29.43 -11.24
C ASP A 278 -9.13 -28.71 -11.24
N LYS A 279 -8.96 -27.67 -12.05
CA LYS A 279 -7.69 -26.95 -12.22
C LYS A 279 -7.76 -25.48 -11.87
N ILE A 280 -6.65 -24.96 -11.37
CA ILE A 280 -6.46 -23.54 -11.05
C ILE A 280 -5.12 -23.02 -11.61
N GLU A 281 -5.07 -21.72 -11.86
CA GLU A 281 -3.86 -20.95 -12.18
C GLU A 281 -3.48 -20.15 -10.93
N VAL A 282 -2.20 -20.09 -10.56
CA VAL A 282 -1.76 -19.55 -9.26
C VAL A 282 -0.71 -18.46 -9.42
N TRP A 283 -0.78 -17.44 -8.57
CA TRP A 283 0.18 -16.34 -8.47
C TRP A 283 0.76 -16.30 -7.06
N HIS A 284 2.07 -16.04 -6.95
CA HIS A 284 2.75 -15.90 -5.64
C HIS A 284 2.73 -14.48 -5.09
N SER A 285 2.34 -13.50 -5.90
CA SER A 285 2.22 -12.10 -5.46
C SER A 285 1.24 -11.32 -6.32
N VAL A 286 0.75 -10.22 -5.75
CA VAL A 286 -0.05 -9.19 -6.41
C VAL A 286 0.49 -7.83 -6.02
N ARG A 287 0.47 -6.87 -6.94
CA ARG A 287 0.68 -5.46 -6.59
C ARG A 287 -0.64 -4.83 -6.22
N ILE A 288 -0.69 -4.17 -5.08
CA ILE A 288 -1.83 -3.38 -4.63
C ILE A 288 -1.45 -1.91 -4.61
N GLN A 289 -2.41 -1.05 -4.89
CA GLN A 289 -2.22 0.40 -4.86
C GLN A 289 -3.43 1.04 -4.19
N SER A 290 -3.17 1.81 -3.15
CA SER A 290 -4.21 2.48 -2.36
C SER A 290 -4.20 3.98 -2.61
N ARG A 291 -5.25 4.66 -2.16
CA ARG A 291 -5.30 6.13 -2.10
C ARG A 291 -4.85 6.63 -0.73
N SER A 292 -4.33 7.84 -0.67
CA SER A 292 -3.93 8.47 0.60
C SER A 292 -5.15 8.70 1.48
N PHE A 293 -4.96 8.56 2.78
CA PHE A 293 -5.97 8.80 3.80
C PHE A 293 -6.45 10.26 3.78
N HIS A 294 -5.54 11.22 3.65
CA HIS A 294 -5.86 12.65 3.74
C HIS A 294 -6.41 13.21 2.43
N SER A 295 -5.93 12.73 1.29
CA SER A 295 -6.37 13.19 -0.04
C SER A 295 -6.63 11.99 -0.94
N GLN A 296 -7.91 11.64 -1.15
CA GLN A 296 -8.27 10.47 -1.96
C GLN A 296 -7.84 10.60 -3.42
N ASP A 297 -7.67 11.82 -3.94
CA ASP A 297 -7.13 12.05 -5.28
C ASP A 297 -5.64 11.68 -5.40
N ASN A 298 -4.92 11.68 -4.28
CA ASN A 298 -3.53 11.28 -4.24
C ASN A 298 -3.41 9.76 -4.14
N ILE A 299 -3.03 9.15 -5.26
CA ILE A 299 -2.74 7.72 -5.36
C ILE A 299 -1.41 7.44 -4.66
N LEU A 300 -1.23 6.31 -3.99
CA LEU A 300 0.03 5.94 -3.33
C LEU A 300 0.94 5.14 -4.27
N GLU A 301 2.19 4.92 -3.88
CA GLU A 301 3.04 3.99 -4.64
C GLU A 301 2.50 2.55 -4.50
N PRO A 302 2.56 1.72 -5.56
CA PRO A 302 2.13 0.34 -5.45
C PRO A 302 3.04 -0.49 -4.54
N GLU A 303 2.44 -1.34 -3.71
CA GLU A 303 3.11 -2.28 -2.82
C GLU A 303 2.91 -3.71 -3.33
N THR A 304 3.89 -4.59 -3.10
CA THR A 304 3.77 -6.01 -3.47
C THR A 304 3.36 -6.83 -2.26
N VAL A 305 2.26 -7.56 -2.38
CA VAL A 305 1.75 -8.49 -1.36
C VAL A 305 2.01 -9.92 -1.83
N ASN A 306 2.56 -10.74 -0.95
CA ASN A 306 3.00 -12.10 -1.23
C ASN A 306 2.04 -13.14 -0.65
N ALA A 307 1.90 -14.23 -1.39
CA ALA A 307 1.10 -15.40 -1.08
C ALA A 307 1.83 -16.67 -1.53
N ALA A 308 3.15 -16.71 -1.39
CA ALA A 308 3.98 -17.79 -1.91
C ALA A 308 3.92 -19.03 -0.99
N PRO A 309 3.94 -20.25 -1.55
CA PRO A 309 3.99 -21.47 -0.76
C PRO A 309 5.36 -21.60 -0.08
N PRO A 310 5.48 -22.54 0.88
CA PRO A 310 6.77 -22.94 1.43
C PRO A 310 7.81 -23.34 0.38
N ASP A 311 9.06 -22.90 0.56
CA ASP A 311 10.21 -23.31 -0.24
C ASP A 311 11.46 -23.49 0.64
N SER A 312 12.63 -23.68 0.02
CA SER A 312 13.89 -23.91 0.74
C SER A 312 14.41 -22.70 1.53
N HIS A 313 13.99 -21.48 1.17
CA HIS A 313 14.39 -20.25 1.84
C HIS A 313 13.33 -19.79 2.84
N TRP A 314 12.05 -20.09 2.57
CA TRP A 314 10.89 -19.76 3.37
C TRP A 314 10.12 -21.03 3.73
N GLU A 315 10.54 -21.74 4.78
CA GLU A 315 9.95 -23.03 5.18
C GLU A 315 8.45 -22.97 5.53
N MET A 316 7.99 -21.78 5.94
CA MET A 316 6.58 -21.48 6.24
C MET A 316 5.86 -20.78 5.07
N GLY A 317 6.57 -20.49 3.99
CA GLY A 317 6.10 -19.71 2.85
C GLY A 317 6.17 -18.20 3.11
N ARG A 318 6.01 -17.42 2.04
CA ARG A 318 6.00 -15.95 2.12
C ARG A 318 4.58 -15.44 2.00
N ARG A 319 3.93 -15.27 3.16
CA ARG A 319 2.50 -14.95 3.28
C ARG A 319 2.33 -13.65 4.04
N ASP A 320 1.98 -12.60 3.33
CA ASP A 320 1.81 -11.28 3.93
C ASP A 320 0.44 -11.17 4.61
N MET A 321 0.37 -10.29 5.60
CA MET A 321 -0.86 -9.97 6.32
C MET A 321 -1.56 -8.81 5.62
N VAL A 322 -2.88 -8.88 5.51
CA VAL A 322 -3.69 -7.94 4.75
C VAL A 322 -4.96 -7.58 5.50
N ILE A 323 -5.43 -6.35 5.29
CA ILE A 323 -6.80 -5.96 5.65
C ILE A 323 -7.75 -6.41 4.54
N VAL A 324 -8.84 -7.05 4.95
CA VAL A 324 -9.92 -7.54 4.09
C VAL A 324 -11.21 -6.83 4.47
N ASN A 325 -11.90 -6.28 3.47
CA ASN A 325 -13.21 -5.68 3.63
C ASN A 325 -14.28 -6.78 3.73
N GLN A 326 -14.86 -6.92 4.91
CA GLN A 326 -15.96 -7.87 5.16
C GLN A 326 -17.29 -7.27 4.75
N ASP A 327 -17.53 -6.01 5.06
CA ASP A 327 -18.80 -5.32 4.78
C ASP A 327 -18.57 -4.15 3.83
N LEU A 328 -19.15 -4.26 2.63
CA LEU A 328 -19.04 -3.25 1.57
C LEU A 328 -19.62 -1.88 1.95
N LYS A 329 -20.42 -1.81 3.02
CA LYS A 329 -20.89 -0.54 3.61
C LYS A 329 -19.72 0.32 4.07
N TYR A 330 -18.70 -0.30 4.66
CA TYR A 330 -17.55 0.41 5.21
C TYR A 330 -16.48 0.59 4.15
N LYS A 331 -15.86 1.77 4.12
CA LYS A 331 -14.93 2.19 3.07
C LYS A 331 -13.54 2.40 3.67
N TRP A 332 -12.57 1.68 3.13
CA TRP A 332 -11.17 1.89 3.46
C TRP A 332 -10.63 3.17 2.78
N PRO A 333 -9.77 3.97 3.43
CA PRO A 333 -9.27 3.82 4.80
C PRO A 333 -10.10 4.56 5.87
N LYS A 334 -11.18 5.26 5.48
CA LYS A 334 -11.94 6.16 6.37
C LYS A 334 -12.72 5.45 7.47
N SER A 335 -13.24 4.26 7.22
CA SER A 335 -13.91 3.43 8.24
C SER A 335 -12.96 2.78 9.24
N GLY A 336 -11.64 2.92 9.04
CA GLY A 336 -10.65 2.24 9.88
C GLY A 336 -10.87 0.74 9.88
N ILE A 337 -10.91 0.13 11.07
CA ILE A 337 -11.12 -1.32 11.20
C ILE A 337 -12.58 -1.74 11.17
N GLU A 338 -13.53 -0.80 11.25
CA GLU A 338 -14.95 -1.14 11.23
C GLU A 338 -15.36 -1.72 9.87
N GLY A 339 -16.06 -2.85 9.86
CA GLY A 339 -16.40 -3.59 8.64
C GLY A 339 -15.22 -4.30 7.96
N HIS A 340 -14.04 -4.30 8.59
CA HIS A 340 -12.83 -4.92 8.08
C HIS A 340 -12.28 -5.97 9.05
N THR A 341 -11.47 -6.89 8.52
CA THR A 341 -10.76 -7.89 9.31
C THR A 341 -9.33 -8.04 8.83
N ILE A 342 -8.48 -8.68 9.64
CA ILE A 342 -7.09 -8.96 9.29
C ILE A 342 -7.01 -10.42 8.88
N CYS A 343 -6.33 -10.68 7.78
CA CYS A 343 -6.09 -12.03 7.32
C CYS A 343 -4.64 -12.23 6.87
N GLN A 344 -4.16 -13.47 6.94
CA GLN A 344 -2.96 -13.93 6.25
C GLN A 344 -3.35 -14.34 4.83
N LEU A 345 -2.67 -13.80 3.82
CA LEU A 345 -2.89 -14.18 2.42
C LEU A 345 -2.08 -15.44 2.09
N CYS A 346 -2.76 -16.56 1.84
CA CYS A 346 -2.08 -17.85 1.67
C CYS A 346 -1.92 -18.28 0.22
N MET A 347 -2.87 -17.91 -0.67
CA MET A 347 -2.82 -18.27 -2.08
C MET A 347 -3.62 -17.26 -2.90
N ILE A 348 -3.11 -16.86 -4.07
CA ILE A 348 -3.82 -16.07 -5.07
C ILE A 348 -4.00 -16.93 -6.31
N PHE A 349 -5.23 -17.06 -6.82
CA PHE A 349 -5.49 -17.98 -7.91
C PHE A 349 -6.68 -17.55 -8.77
N ARG A 350 -6.82 -18.24 -9.90
CA ARG A 350 -7.97 -18.17 -10.79
C ARG A 350 -8.43 -19.59 -11.11
N VAL A 351 -9.74 -19.78 -11.17
CA VAL A 351 -10.34 -21.04 -11.61
C VAL A 351 -10.18 -21.21 -13.13
N VAL A 352 -9.78 -22.41 -13.56
CA VAL A 352 -9.77 -22.78 -14.99
C VAL A 352 -11.07 -23.51 -15.31
N PRO A 353 -11.98 -22.91 -16.11
CA PRO A 353 -13.18 -23.61 -16.55
C PRO A 353 -12.81 -24.85 -17.37
N LYS A 354 -13.63 -25.91 -17.28
CA LYS A 354 -13.50 -27.06 -18.18
C LYS A 354 -13.80 -26.63 -19.62
N ASP A 355 -13.07 -27.21 -20.57
CA ASP A 355 -13.07 -26.80 -21.98
C ASP A 355 -14.49 -26.55 -22.53
N GLY A 356 -14.71 -25.33 -23.05
CA GLY A 356 -15.98 -24.90 -23.65
C GLY A 356 -17.08 -24.48 -22.67
N ARG A 357 -16.89 -24.57 -21.35
CA ARG A 357 -17.89 -24.12 -20.36
C ARG A 357 -17.57 -22.71 -19.84
N PRO A 358 -18.59 -21.88 -19.56
CA PRO A 358 -18.37 -20.60 -18.90
C PRO A 358 -17.80 -20.83 -17.49
N ALA A 359 -17.07 -19.83 -16.99
CA ALA A 359 -16.62 -19.83 -15.60
C ALA A 359 -17.84 -19.89 -14.67
N PRO A 360 -17.81 -20.73 -13.61
CA PRO A 360 -18.86 -20.73 -12.60
C PRO A 360 -19.12 -19.32 -12.05
N PRO A 361 -20.37 -18.97 -11.70
CA PRO A 361 -20.68 -17.69 -11.07
C PRO A 361 -19.77 -17.39 -9.88
N GLY A 362 -19.25 -16.16 -9.80
CA GLY A 362 -18.30 -15.73 -8.78
C GLY A 362 -16.83 -16.06 -9.07
N THR A 363 -16.52 -16.90 -10.04
CA THR A 363 -15.13 -17.34 -10.33
C THR A 363 -14.51 -16.72 -11.57
N ALA A 364 -15.17 -15.72 -12.16
CA ALA A 364 -14.68 -15.05 -13.36
C ALA A 364 -13.41 -14.22 -13.12
N GLY A 365 -13.26 -13.66 -11.92
CA GLY A 365 -12.11 -12.86 -11.49
C GLY A 365 -11.03 -13.66 -10.78
N PHE A 366 -10.10 -12.94 -10.15
CA PHE A 366 -9.09 -13.53 -9.28
C PHE A 366 -9.64 -13.73 -7.87
N LEU A 367 -9.28 -14.85 -7.26
CA LEU A 367 -9.67 -15.25 -5.91
C LEU A 367 -8.42 -15.36 -5.03
N ALA A 368 -8.64 -15.32 -3.73
CA ALA A 368 -7.63 -15.58 -2.73
C ALA A 368 -8.13 -16.57 -1.68
N TYR A 369 -7.25 -17.44 -1.21
CA TYR A 369 -7.45 -18.14 0.06
C TYR A 369 -6.77 -17.35 1.16
N VAL A 370 -7.51 -17.07 2.24
CA VAL A 370 -7.02 -16.28 3.37
C VAL A 370 -7.30 -16.99 4.69
N GLN A 371 -6.50 -16.71 5.71
CA GLN A 371 -6.72 -17.19 7.09
C GLN A 371 -6.94 -16.01 8.03
N ARG A 372 -8.02 -16.06 8.83
CA ARG A 372 -8.50 -14.91 9.61
C ARG A 372 -7.76 -14.75 10.94
N PHE A 373 -7.65 -13.49 11.39
CA PHE A 373 -7.35 -13.14 12.78
C PHE A 373 -8.56 -12.45 13.40
N ASP A 374 -8.89 -12.84 14.63
CA ASP A 374 -9.96 -12.24 15.42
C ASP A 374 -9.41 -11.05 16.22
N ILE A 375 -10.10 -9.91 16.16
CA ILE A 375 -9.73 -8.75 16.97
C ILE A 375 -10.20 -8.99 18.40
N VAL A 376 -9.28 -8.94 19.36
CA VAL A 376 -9.57 -9.15 20.78
C VAL A 376 -10.24 -7.88 21.35
N PRO A 377 -11.52 -7.96 21.78
CA PRO A 377 -12.21 -6.82 22.36
C PRO A 377 -11.60 -6.41 23.70
N GLN A 378 -11.57 -5.11 23.98
CA GLN A 378 -11.10 -4.56 25.24
C GLN A 378 -12.28 -4.37 26.19
N ARG A 379 -12.05 -4.62 27.49
CA ARG A 379 -13.09 -4.51 28.52
C ARG A 379 -13.13 -3.08 29.07
N ILE A 380 -14.13 -2.29 28.65
CA ILE A 380 -14.34 -0.91 29.09
C ILE A 380 -15.71 -0.81 29.75
N ASN A 381 -15.78 -0.28 30.98
CA ASN A 381 -17.04 -0.12 31.73
C ASN A 381 -17.93 -1.38 31.75
N LYS A 382 -17.31 -2.56 31.96
CA LYS A 382 -17.93 -3.90 31.93
C LYS A 382 -18.52 -4.34 30.58
N ARG A 383 -18.26 -3.61 29.49
CA ARG A 383 -18.62 -4.00 28.11
C ARG A 383 -17.38 -4.36 27.31
N ASN A 384 -17.55 -5.29 26.36
CA ASN A 384 -16.51 -5.63 25.40
C ASN A 384 -16.64 -4.68 24.20
N VAL A 385 -15.59 -3.91 23.93
CA VAL A 385 -15.55 -2.91 22.85
C VAL A 385 -14.36 -3.21 21.96
N ILE A 386 -14.58 -3.23 20.65
CA ILE A 386 -13.49 -3.31 19.67
C ILE A 386 -12.78 -1.96 19.63
N CYS A 387 -11.61 -1.88 20.25
CA CYS A 387 -10.78 -0.69 20.27
C CYS A 387 -9.31 -1.09 20.55
N PRO A 388 -8.35 -0.20 20.29
CA PRO A 388 -6.95 -0.44 20.63
C PRO A 388 -6.76 -0.64 22.14
N GLU A 389 -5.80 -1.47 22.54
CA GLU A 389 -5.42 -1.61 23.94
C GLU A 389 -4.85 -0.28 24.47
N PRO A 390 -5.30 0.26 25.61
CA PRO A 390 -4.97 1.61 26.05
C PRO A 390 -3.49 1.92 26.30
N ALA A 391 -2.68 0.95 26.70
CA ALA A 391 -1.25 1.16 26.99
C ALA A 391 -0.38 1.13 25.73
N ALA A 392 -0.64 0.19 24.81
CA ALA A 392 0.06 -0.01 23.56
C ALA A 392 -0.47 0.90 22.45
N GLY A 393 -1.76 1.26 22.48
CA GLY A 393 -2.42 2.02 21.42
C GLY A 393 -2.59 1.23 20.11
N MET A 394 -2.57 -0.10 20.18
CA MET A 394 -2.68 -1.03 19.05
C MET A 394 -3.82 -2.02 19.26
N TYR A 395 -4.42 -2.53 18.19
CA TYR A 395 -5.39 -3.61 18.28
C TYR A 395 -4.66 -4.93 18.58
N GLN A 396 -5.16 -5.66 19.56
CA GLN A 396 -4.72 -7.02 19.83
C GLN A 396 -5.49 -7.98 18.92
N LEU A 397 -4.79 -8.88 18.27
CA LEU A 397 -5.32 -9.89 17.38
C LEU A 397 -5.01 -11.27 17.94
N LYS A 398 -5.91 -12.21 17.67
CA LYS A 398 -5.70 -13.63 17.92
C LYS A 398 -5.90 -14.42 16.65
N ARG A 399 -5.02 -15.36 16.35
CA ARG A 399 -5.16 -16.25 15.21
C ARG A 399 -6.45 -17.07 15.36
N ALA A 400 -7.32 -17.04 14.35
CA ALA A 400 -8.58 -17.75 14.41
C ALA A 400 -8.34 -19.26 14.17
N GLY A 401 -8.69 -20.08 15.17
CA GLY A 401 -8.52 -21.54 15.13
C GLY A 401 -9.86 -22.26 15.27
N ARG A 402 -10.04 -23.35 14.53
CA ARG A 402 -11.19 -24.25 14.68
C ARG A 402 -11.04 -25.13 15.92
N VAL A 403 -12.15 -25.73 16.36
CA VAL A 403 -12.21 -26.66 17.52
C VAL A 403 -11.21 -27.83 17.40
N GLY A 404 -10.80 -28.19 16.18
CA GLY A 404 -9.78 -29.22 15.91
C GLY A 404 -8.35 -28.70 15.69
N GLY A 405 -8.03 -27.45 16.03
CA GLY A 405 -6.69 -26.87 15.91
C GLY A 405 -6.26 -26.42 14.51
N SER A 406 -7.07 -26.67 13.47
CA SER A 406 -6.82 -26.11 12.13
C SER A 406 -7.13 -24.60 12.09
N GLN A 407 -6.39 -23.86 11.29
CA GLN A 407 -6.61 -22.42 11.08
C GLN A 407 -7.94 -22.17 10.36
N MET A 408 -8.67 -21.13 10.76
CA MET A 408 -9.89 -20.70 10.07
C MET A 408 -9.54 -19.90 8.81
N GLY A 409 -9.60 -20.56 7.66
CA GLY A 409 -9.50 -19.91 6.36
C GLY A 409 -10.74 -20.08 5.49
N ASP A 410 -10.79 -19.25 4.44
CA ASP A 410 -11.88 -19.22 3.46
C ASP A 410 -11.41 -18.62 2.11
N ILE A 411 -12.26 -18.75 1.08
CA ILE A 411 -12.06 -18.14 -0.23
C ILE A 411 -12.75 -16.77 -0.28
N ILE A 412 -12.03 -15.77 -0.77
CA ILE A 412 -12.54 -14.42 -1.01
C ILE A 412 -12.24 -13.97 -2.44
N PRO A 413 -13.07 -13.09 -3.04
CA PRO A 413 -12.66 -12.34 -4.21
C PRO A 413 -11.43 -11.47 -3.91
N LEU A 414 -10.48 -11.38 -4.84
CA LEU A 414 -9.23 -10.64 -4.61
C LEU A 414 -9.47 -9.14 -4.40
N ASP A 415 -10.55 -8.60 -4.97
CA ASP A 415 -10.97 -7.20 -4.81
C ASP A 415 -11.45 -6.82 -3.40
N ARG A 416 -11.53 -7.80 -2.48
CA ARG A 416 -11.81 -7.58 -1.05
C ARG A 416 -10.59 -7.20 -0.24
N LEU A 417 -9.38 -7.37 -0.78
CA LEU A 417 -8.16 -6.90 -0.13
C LEU A 417 -8.12 -5.36 -0.13
N ARG A 418 -7.46 -4.75 0.87
CA ARG A 418 -7.31 -3.29 0.97
C ARG A 418 -5.87 -2.82 1.05
N VAL A 419 -5.12 -3.32 2.03
CA VAL A 419 -3.73 -2.92 2.26
C VAL A 419 -2.97 -4.03 2.97
N ALA A 420 -1.66 -4.09 2.77
CA ALA A 420 -0.78 -4.92 3.59
C ALA A 420 -0.64 -4.32 4.99
N VAL A 421 -0.48 -5.18 6.00
CA VAL A 421 -0.26 -4.77 7.38
C VAL A 421 0.87 -5.57 8.02
N GLU A 422 1.43 -5.02 9.09
CA GLU A 422 2.43 -5.70 9.91
C GLU A 422 1.84 -6.14 11.23
N LEU A 423 2.12 -7.39 11.59
CA LEU A 423 1.76 -7.97 12.87
C LEU A 423 3.00 -8.23 13.71
N THR A 424 2.98 -7.79 14.96
CA THR A 424 4.06 -8.02 15.92
C THR A 424 3.60 -9.05 16.94
N PRO A 425 4.30 -10.18 17.13
CA PRO A 425 3.91 -11.18 18.13
C PRO A 425 3.84 -10.61 19.55
N CYS A 426 2.86 -11.05 20.31
CA CYS A 426 2.74 -10.74 21.73
C CYS A 426 3.71 -11.62 22.53
N PHE A 427 4.91 -11.12 22.84
CA PHE A 427 5.94 -11.88 23.55
C PHE A 427 5.66 -12.15 25.05
N GLY A 428 4.65 -11.51 25.64
CA GLY A 428 4.43 -11.57 27.09
C GLY A 428 5.62 -11.03 27.89
N LYS A 429 5.93 -11.68 29.03
CA LYS A 429 7.07 -11.26 29.90
C LYS A 429 8.44 -11.65 29.33
N THR A 430 8.49 -12.77 28.59
CA THR A 430 9.73 -13.34 28.06
C THR A 430 9.48 -13.79 26.64
N ALA A 431 10.19 -13.17 25.68
CA ALA A 431 10.12 -13.61 24.28
C ALA A 431 10.66 -15.04 24.13
N ASN A 432 9.98 -15.83 23.30
CA ASN A 432 10.46 -17.16 22.96
C ASN A 432 11.77 -17.03 22.15
N PRO A 433 12.90 -17.60 22.63
CA PRO A 433 14.20 -17.44 21.96
C PRO A 433 14.29 -18.13 20.59
N CYS A 434 13.34 -19.01 20.26
CA CYS A 434 13.27 -19.67 18.95
C CYS A 434 12.68 -18.78 17.86
N LEU A 435 12.16 -17.60 18.21
CA LEU A 435 11.55 -16.68 17.24
C LEU A 435 12.62 -16.03 16.36
N THR A 436 12.47 -16.20 15.06
CA THR A 436 13.25 -15.54 14.02
C THR A 436 12.33 -14.68 13.16
N LYS A 437 12.90 -13.84 12.29
CA LYS A 437 12.12 -13.01 11.37
C LYS A 437 11.29 -13.87 10.38
N GLU A 438 11.73 -15.10 10.11
CA GLU A 438 11.07 -16.03 9.19
C GLU A 438 9.95 -16.85 9.81
N ASN A 439 9.97 -17.08 11.14
CA ASN A 439 9.03 -17.99 11.81
C ASN A 439 8.12 -17.30 12.83
N SER A 440 8.36 -16.01 13.12
CA SER A 440 7.70 -15.32 14.23
C SER A 440 6.16 -15.28 14.14
N LEU A 441 5.61 -15.32 12.93
CA LEU A 441 4.18 -15.35 12.68
C LEU A 441 3.56 -16.74 12.91
N ASP A 442 4.33 -17.82 12.80
CA ASP A 442 3.84 -19.19 12.93
C ASP A 442 3.95 -19.73 14.37
N TYR A 443 4.84 -19.16 15.18
CA TYR A 443 5.09 -19.57 16.57
C TYR A 443 4.27 -18.79 17.61
N SER A 444 3.41 -17.87 17.18
CA SER A 444 2.57 -17.09 18.08
C SER A 444 1.11 -17.16 17.64
N ASP A 445 0.21 -17.09 18.62
CA ASP A 445 -1.24 -17.02 18.40
C ASP A 445 -1.80 -15.62 18.66
N ASP A 446 -1.07 -14.78 19.39
CA ASP A 446 -1.49 -13.45 19.80
C ASP A 446 -0.57 -12.40 19.18
N PHE A 447 -1.13 -11.37 18.58
CA PHE A 447 -0.40 -10.35 17.83
C PHE A 447 -0.89 -8.94 18.15
N TRP A 448 -0.03 -7.96 17.92
CA TRP A 448 -0.38 -6.55 17.83
C TRP A 448 -0.47 -6.15 16.36
N LEU A 449 -1.57 -5.51 15.98
CA LEU A 449 -1.68 -4.82 14.70
C LEU A 449 -0.89 -3.51 14.76
N SER A 450 0.24 -3.45 14.06
CA SER A 450 1.10 -2.27 14.06
C SER A 450 0.47 -1.13 13.27
N LYS A 451 0.03 -0.09 13.99
CA LYS A 451 -0.38 1.17 13.35
C LYS A 451 0.79 2.01 12.86
N TRP A 452 2.02 1.69 13.27
CA TRP A 452 3.24 2.40 12.88
C TRP A 452 3.99 1.72 11.74
N PHE A 453 3.33 0.84 10.99
CA PHE A 453 3.94 0.20 9.81
C PHE A 453 4.19 1.23 8.70
N ASN A 454 3.21 2.10 8.45
CA ASN A 454 3.34 3.23 7.55
C ASN A 454 2.41 4.37 7.98
N LYS A 455 2.58 5.56 7.39
CA LYS A 455 1.82 6.77 7.72
C LYS A 455 0.32 6.62 7.47
N GLU A 456 -0.05 5.91 6.40
CA GLU A 456 -1.45 5.77 5.98
C GLU A 456 -2.24 4.89 6.95
N LEU A 457 -1.64 3.77 7.39
CA LEU A 457 -2.18 2.91 8.43
C LEU A 457 -2.28 3.61 9.78
N PHE A 458 -1.32 4.46 10.12
CA PHE A 458 -1.37 5.22 11.37
C PHE A 458 -2.66 6.02 11.49
N TRP A 459 -3.01 6.78 10.43
CA TRP A 459 -4.24 7.57 10.42
C TRP A 459 -5.48 6.69 10.35
N ALA A 460 -5.48 5.69 9.45
CA ALA A 460 -6.62 4.78 9.29
C ALA A 460 -6.97 4.05 10.60
N LEU A 461 -5.99 3.61 11.37
CA LEU A 461 -6.20 2.86 12.63
C LEU A 461 -6.33 3.75 13.87
N SER A 462 -5.90 5.02 13.84
CA SER A 462 -6.04 5.95 14.99
C SER A 462 -7.27 6.86 14.90
N GLN A 463 -7.71 7.17 13.68
CA GLN A 463 -8.80 8.10 13.40
C GLN A 463 -9.93 7.49 12.57
N GLY A 464 -9.68 6.40 11.83
CA GLY A 464 -10.72 5.75 11.03
C GLY A 464 -11.87 5.23 11.90
N GLY A 465 -13.10 5.46 11.44
CA GLY A 465 -14.34 5.12 12.18
C GLY A 465 -14.78 6.14 13.23
N LYS A 466 -14.06 7.26 13.43
CA LYS A 466 -14.52 8.38 14.28
C LYS A 466 -15.44 9.37 13.55
N GLY A 467 -15.52 9.28 12.23
CA GLY A 467 -16.57 9.92 11.44
C GLY A 467 -17.68 8.91 11.20
N THR A 468 -18.85 9.16 11.78
CA THR A 468 -20.10 8.55 11.33
C THR A 468 -20.21 8.69 9.81
N PRO A 469 -20.60 7.65 9.06
CA PRO A 469 -21.01 7.86 7.68
C PRO A 469 -22.26 8.75 7.70
N GLU A 470 -22.18 9.92 7.06
CA GLU A 470 -23.37 10.65 6.60
C GLU A 470 -24.11 9.83 5.52
#